data_AF-A0A2T7NCD3-F1
#
_entry.id   AF-A0A2T7NCD3-F1
#
_cell.length_a   1.000
_cell.length_b   1.000
_cell.length_c   1.000
_cell.angle_alpha   90.00
_cell.angle_beta   90.00
_cell.angle_gamma   90.00
#
_symmetry.space_group_name_H-M   'P 1'
#
loop_
_entity.id
_entity.type
_entity.pdbx_description
1 polymer ?
#
loop_
_entity_poly.entity_id
_entity_poly.type
_entity_poly.pdbx_seq_one_letter_code
_entity_poly.pdbx_strand_id
1 'polypeptide(L)' 'MSRESGNDRTITCRYDPAETGQYIIHVRWSGQEVPDSPFVVDIVDSYSELDSIRKNKKANNSSNNWRAEI' A
#
# COMPACT_ATOMS: atom_id res chain seq x y z
N MET A 1 -2.70 -38.23 10.12
CA MET A 1 -2.34 -37.10 9.23
C MET A 1 -3.15 -35.91 9.69
N SER A 2 -2.59 -35.07 10.57
CA SER A 2 -3.30 -33.90 11.09
C SER A 2 -3.02 -32.73 10.15
N ARG A 3 -4.08 -32.19 9.55
CA ARG A 3 -4.02 -30.98 8.73
C ARG A 3 -3.97 -29.80 9.72
N GLU A 4 -2.81 -29.18 9.86
CA GLU A 4 -2.70 -27.95 10.64
C GLU A 4 -3.52 -26.88 9.92
N SER A 5 -4.65 -26.52 10.51
CA SER A 5 -5.58 -25.50 10.05
C SER A 5 -5.00 -24.11 10.34
N GLY A 6 -3.94 -23.73 9.63
CA GLY A 6 -3.27 -22.46 9.90
C GLY A 6 -2.49 -21.86 8.74
N ASN A 7 -2.50 -22.46 7.54
CA ASN A 7 -1.84 -21.87 6.38
C ASN A 7 -2.88 -21.32 5.39
N ASP A 8 -3.50 -20.22 5.78
CA ASP A 8 -4.30 -19.38 4.89
C ASP A 8 -3.42 -18.98 3.71
N ARG A 9 -3.89 -19.27 2.49
CA ARG A 9 -3.22 -19.16 1.18
C ARG A 9 -2.62 -17.77 0.89
N THR A 10 -1.62 -17.39 1.67
CA THR A 10 -0.98 -16.09 1.66
C THR A 10 0.34 -16.22 0.93
N ILE A 11 0.59 -15.31 -0.01
CA ILE A 11 1.85 -15.24 -0.74
C ILE A 11 2.56 -13.99 -0.28
N THR A 12 3.78 -14.15 0.24
CA THR A 12 4.62 -13.03 0.68
C THR A 12 5.64 -12.72 -0.40
N CYS A 13 5.60 -11.50 -0.92
CA CYS A 13 6.59 -10.97 -1.85
C CYS A 13 7.40 -9.87 -1.14
N ARG A 14 8.72 -9.91 -1.27
CA ARG A 14 9.63 -8.88 -0.77
C ARG A 14 10.43 -8.32 -1.94
N TYR A 15 10.47 -7.00 -2.02
CA TYR A 15 11.28 -6.27 -2.97
C TYR A 15 12.04 -5.17 -2.23
N ASP A 16 13.35 -5.09 -2.46
CA ASP A 16 14.23 -4.08 -1.88
C ASP A 16 14.74 -3.19 -3.05
N PRO A 17 14.03 -2.09 -3.37
CA PRO A 17 14.40 -1.17 -4.44
C PRO A 17 15.69 -0.41 -4.11
N ALA A 18 16.50 -0.18 -5.15
CA ALA A 18 17.76 0.56 -5.03
C ALA A 18 17.60 2.08 -5.11
N GLU A 19 16.57 2.56 -5.81
CA GLU A 19 16.36 3.99 -6.08
C GLU A 19 15.08 4.48 -5.41
N THR A 20 15.11 5.73 -4.95
CA THR A 20 13.93 6.43 -4.45
C THR A 20 13.04 6.90 -5.58
N GLY A 21 11.75 6.96 -5.29
CA GLY A 21 10.74 7.33 -6.27
C GLY A 21 9.37 6.72 -5.98
N GLN A 22 8.44 7.00 -6.88
CA GLN A 22 7.10 6.43 -6.83
C GLN A 22 7.05 5.12 -7.62
N TYR A 23 6.60 4.06 -6.96
CA TYR A 23 6.45 2.72 -7.51
C TYR A 23 4.99 2.32 -7.58
N ILE A 24 4.64 1.55 -8.59
CA ILE A 24 3.29 1.04 -8.81
C ILE A 24 3.35 -0.49 -8.77
N ILE A 25 2.68 -1.07 -7.79
CA ILE A 25 2.61 -2.52 -7.60
C ILE A 25 1.27 -3.01 -8.16
N HIS A 26 1.33 -3.79 -9.24
CA HIS A 26 0.17 -4.46 -9.80
C HIS A 26 0.02 -5.84 -9.18
N VAL A 27 -1.14 -6.09 -8.55
CA VAL A 27 -1.49 -7.40 -8.03
C VAL A 27 -2.68 -7.92 -8.82
N ARG A 28 -2.50 -9.06 -9.49
CA ARG A 28 -3.50 -9.66 -10.38
C ARG A 28 -3.81 -11.09 -9.96
N TRP A 29 -5.09 -11.46 -10.04
CA TRP A 29 -5.57 -12.82 -9.88
C TRP A 29 -6.31 -13.25 -11.15
N SER A 30 -5.90 -14.37 -11.75
CA SER A 30 -6.47 -14.87 -13.02
C SER A 30 -6.50 -13.82 -14.15
N GLY A 31 -5.50 -12.94 -14.20
CA GLY A 31 -5.39 -11.88 -15.21
C GLY A 31 -6.17 -10.59 -14.90
N GLN A 32 -6.96 -10.55 -13.84
CA GLN A 32 -7.72 -9.37 -13.40
C GLN A 32 -7.06 -8.72 -12.17
N GLU A 33 -7.10 -7.39 -12.06
CA GLU A 33 -6.63 -6.68 -10.87
C GLU A 33 -7.50 -7.01 -9.64
N VAL A 34 -6.84 -7.20 -8.50
CA VAL A 34 -7.53 -7.33 -7.21
C VAL A 34 -8.07 -5.97 -6.75
N PRO A 35 -9.05 -5.94 -5.84
CA PRO A 35 -9.44 -4.69 -5.20
C PRO A 35 -8.23 -3.95 -4.62
N ASP A 36 -8.22 -2.63 -4.74
CA ASP A 36 -7.13 -1.72 -4.34
C ASP A 36 -5.81 -1.84 -5.14
N SER A 37 -5.69 -2.79 -6.08
CA SER A 37 -4.65 -2.75 -7.11
C SER A 37 -5.05 -1.75 -8.21
N PRO A 38 -4.10 -0.95 -8.73
CA PRO A 38 -2.68 -0.92 -8.36
C PRO A 38 -2.38 -0.14 -7.07
N PHE A 39 -1.38 -0.61 -6.32
CA PHE A 39 -0.91 0.04 -5.11
C PHE A 39 0.23 1.00 -5.43
N VAL A 40 0.05 2.29 -5.09
CA VAL A 40 1.09 3.31 -5.25
C VAL A 40 1.91 3.41 -3.97
N VAL A 41 3.22 3.18 -4.09
CA VAL A 41 4.17 3.20 -2.98
C VAL A 41 5.22 4.28 -3.25
N ASP A 42 5.31 5.24 -2.34
CA ASP A 42 6.32 6.30 -2.39
C ASP A 42 7.52 5.84 -1.55
N ILE A 43 8.69 5.67 -2.20
CA ILE A 43 9.93 5.21 -1.58
C ILE A 43 10.89 6.40 -1.50
N VAL A 44 11.38 6.69 -0.29
CA VAL A 44 12.24 7.86 -0.03
C VAL A 44 13.38 7.48 0.92
N ASP A 45 14.45 8.26 0.87
CA ASP A 45 15.68 7.99 1.64
C ASP A 45 15.63 8.62 3.03
N SER A 46 14.80 9.65 3.22
CA SER A 46 14.72 10.40 4.48
C SER A 46 13.31 10.44 5.07
N TYR A 47 13.24 10.34 6.40
CA TYR A 47 12.01 10.50 7.17
C TYR A 47 11.38 11.90 7.02
N SER A 48 12.19 12.93 6.76
CA SER A 48 11.69 14.29 6.50
C SER A 48 10.85 14.36 5.22
N GLU A 49 11.24 13.59 4.20
CA GLU A 49 10.53 13.50 2.92
C GLU A 49 9.22 12.71 3.08
N LEU A 50 9.25 11.60 3.82
CA LEU A 50 8.04 10.84 4.18
C LEU A 50 6.98 11.72 4.84
N ASP A 51 7.38 12.50 5.85
CA ASP A 51 6.44 13.34 6.60
C ASP A 51 5.85 14.45 5.71
N SER A 52 6.67 15.01 4.82
CA SER A 52 6.23 15.99 3.81
C SER A 52 5.20 15.40 2.85
N ILE A 53 5.45 14.21 2.30
CA ILE A 53 4.52 13.50 1.40
C ILE A 53 3.21 13.18 2.14
N ARG A 54 3.29 12.69 3.37
CA ARG A 54 2.12 12.33 4.19
C ARG A 54 1.26 13.56 4.51
N LYS A 55 1.89 14.68 4.87
CA LYS A 55 1.19 15.96 5.14
C LYS A 55 0.48 16.47 3.88
N ASN A 56 1.15 16.41 2.73
CA ASN A 56 0.56 16.81 1.46
C ASN A 56 -0.64 15.91 1.06
N LYS A 57 -0.52 14.58 1.22
CA LYS A 57 -1.66 13.65 1.01
C LYS A 57 -2.85 13.97 1.93
N LYS A 58 -2.62 14.29 3.21
CA LYS A 58 -3.70 14.72 4.12
C LYS A 58 -4.34 16.05 3.72
N ALA A 59 -3.54 17.04 3.32
CA ALA A 59 -4.06 18.32 2.85
C ALA A 59 -4.93 18.14 1.59
N ASN A 60 -4.49 17.29 0.65
CA ASN A 60 -5.24 17.01 -0.58
C ASN A 60 -6.46 16.10 -0.36
N ASN A 61 -6.50 15.31 0.71
CA ASN A 61 -7.66 14.46 1.05
C ASN A 61 -8.66 15.16 1.99
N SER A 62 -8.49 16.46 2.24
CA SER A 62 -9.39 17.26 3.09
C SER A 62 -10.75 17.57 2.44
N SER A 63 -11.04 17.03 1.26
CA SER A 63 -12.34 17.16 0.58
C SER A 63 -13.34 16.06 0.92
N ASN A 64 -12.96 15.01 1.66
CA ASN A 64 -13.91 13.99 2.10
C ASN A 64 -14.26 14.18 3.58
N ASN A 65 -15.37 14.88 3.77
CA ASN A 65 -16.06 15.13 5.02
C ASN A 65 -16.67 13.83 5.61
N TRP A 66 -15.84 12.93 6.14
CA TRP A 66 -16.34 11.90 7.07
C TRP A 66 -16.47 12.51 8.46
N ARG A 67 -17.56 13.27 8.65
CA ARG A 67 -18.08 13.59 9.98
C ARG A 67 -18.26 12.27 10.74
N ALA A 68 -17.36 11.96 11.65
CA ALA A 68 -17.68 11.12 12.78
C ALA A 68 -18.46 12.00 13.76
N GLU A 69 -19.77 12.10 13.56
CA GLU A 69 -20.69 12.47 14.64
C GLU A 69 -20.98 11.19 15.43
N ILE A 70 -20.50 11.19 16.67
CA ILE A 70 -21.04 10.44 17.80
C ILE A 70 -21.30 11.44 18.92
#